data_AF-A0A2H1WQ81-F1
#
_entry.id   AF-A0A2H1WQ81-F1
#
_cell.length_a   1.000
_cell.length_b   1.000
_cell.length_c   1.000
_cell.angle_alpha   90.00
_cell.angle_beta   90.00
_cell.angle_gamma   90.00
#
_symmetry.space_group_name_H-M   'P 1'
#
loop_
_entity.id
_entity.type
_entity.pdbx_description
1 polymer ?
#
loop_
_entity_poly.entity_id
_entity_poly.type
_entity_poly.pdbx_seq_one_letter_code
_entity_poly.pdbx_strand_id
1 'polypeptide(L)'
;MKNPRIENNSIEDSHHDEDDAIFSSETEMIGSISKLCHGNLYVIGRIWIQALKMALIGANLSLFPVVHAAKPDEPPQKPPKMKYKDLPIYESPHYEYKDYVEDKKKCPNYDVKLLHRYLYPKVKNYRKSWVDSIEDFKKDAGELKRDACAVICKKRAEFMKAMRAPENCTLRQAVVVAGAATGYCMAGRKGIPTKAFYSSLGALATGALCFPKETDEIFRLASYKIAKVALLIFNKTCRQNIFLRERVPCREDMPPPPPERPADKKNQCPPKK
;
A
#
# COMPACT_ATOMS: atom_id res chain seq x y z
N MET A 1 61.20 -17.85 -4.53
CA MET A 1 62.03 -18.23 -3.36
C MET A 1 62.62 -16.96 -2.77
N LYS A 2 62.64 -16.88 -1.42
CA LYS A 2 63.09 -15.78 -0.53
C LYS A 2 62.12 -14.61 -0.34
N ASN A 3 61.49 -14.65 0.84
CA ASN A 3 60.89 -13.51 1.55
C ASN A 3 62.02 -12.64 2.14
N PRO A 4 61.78 -11.35 2.37
CA PRO A 4 61.94 -10.82 3.73
C PRO A 4 60.81 -9.81 4.08
N ARG A 5 60.12 -9.96 5.21
CA ARG A 5 60.48 -9.62 6.60
C ARG A 5 59.92 -8.24 6.98
N ILE A 6 59.12 -8.26 8.04
CA ILE A 6 58.41 -7.15 8.69
C ILE A 6 59.42 -6.25 9.40
N GLU A 7 59.26 -4.93 9.27
CA GLU A 7 59.80 -3.93 10.20
C GLU A 7 58.69 -2.99 10.64
N ASN A 8 58.56 -2.87 11.97
CA ASN A 8 57.73 -1.89 12.65
C ASN A 8 58.46 -0.53 12.63
N ASN A 9 57.72 0.55 12.41
CA ASN A 9 58.13 1.90 12.81
C ASN A 9 56.95 2.61 13.48
N SER A 10 57.17 2.98 14.73
CA SER A 10 56.38 3.90 15.55
C SER A 10 56.82 5.34 15.30
N ILE A 11 55.90 6.27 15.03
CA ILE A 11 56.10 7.73 15.20
C ILE A 11 54.80 8.36 15.72
N GLU A 12 54.98 9.24 16.69
CA GLU A 12 54.03 9.99 17.52
C GLU A 12 53.31 11.14 16.79
N ASP A 13 52.20 11.56 17.44
CA ASP A 13 51.59 12.90 17.50
C ASP A 13 51.34 13.73 16.23
N SER A 14 50.06 14.05 16.02
CA SER A 14 49.61 15.45 15.93
C SER A 14 48.08 15.55 15.89
N HIS A 15 47.54 16.37 16.79
CA HIS A 15 46.21 16.95 16.69
C HIS A 15 46.02 17.64 15.33
N HIS A 16 44.97 17.27 14.61
CA HIS A 16 44.28 18.17 13.70
C HIS A 16 42.78 17.91 13.80
N ASP A 17 42.09 18.84 14.44
CA ASP A 17 40.65 19.04 14.29
C ASP A 17 40.36 19.30 12.80
N GLU A 18 39.74 18.34 12.12
CA GLU A 18 39.14 18.60 10.81
C GLU A 18 37.73 17.98 10.74
N ASP A 19 36.80 18.86 10.37
CA ASP A 19 35.36 18.70 10.16
C ASP A 19 34.92 17.37 9.51
N ASP A 20 34.34 16.47 10.31
CA ASP A 20 33.65 15.26 9.82
C ASP A 20 32.19 15.55 9.41
N ALA A 21 32.02 16.48 8.47
CA ALA A 21 30.78 16.61 7.71
C ALA A 21 30.78 15.56 6.58
N ILE A 22 30.06 14.45 6.80
CA ILE A 22 30.00 13.33 5.85
C ILE A 22 29.35 13.71 4.49
N PHE A 23 28.62 14.82 4.40
CA PHE A 23 28.21 15.43 3.12
C PHE A 23 28.15 16.95 3.26
N SER A 24 28.84 17.65 2.36
CA SER A 24 28.87 19.12 2.35
C SER A 24 27.57 19.71 1.78
N SER A 25 26.76 18.91 1.08
CA SER A 25 25.48 19.33 0.51
C SER A 25 24.51 18.17 0.23
N GLU A 26 23.21 18.49 0.20
CA GLU A 26 22.08 17.56 -0.03
C GLU A 26 22.18 16.81 -1.37
N THR A 27 22.92 17.36 -2.34
CA THR A 27 23.11 16.77 -3.67
C THR A 27 24.09 15.58 -3.68
N GLU A 28 25.10 15.55 -2.81
CA GLU A 28 26.03 14.41 -2.66
C GLU A 28 25.38 13.21 -1.94
N MET A 29 24.46 13.50 -1.01
CA MET A 29 23.63 12.49 -0.34
C MET A 29 22.72 11.79 -1.37
N ILE A 30 22.07 12.56 -2.27
CA ILE A 30 21.25 12.01 -3.36
C ILE A 30 22.12 11.26 -4.39
N GLY A 31 23.33 11.73 -4.68
CA GLY A 31 24.31 11.07 -5.55
C GLY A 31 24.80 9.71 -5.01
N SER A 32 24.99 9.60 -3.70
CA SER A 32 25.47 8.37 -3.04
C SER A 32 24.34 7.36 -2.83
N ILE A 33 23.15 7.83 -2.48
CA ILE A 33 21.93 7.00 -2.42
C ILE A 33 21.57 6.52 -3.83
N SER A 34 21.65 7.38 -4.85
CA SER A 34 21.40 6.96 -6.23
C SER A 34 22.41 5.92 -6.68
N LYS A 35 23.72 6.04 -6.40
CA LYS A 35 24.71 4.97 -6.70
C LYS A 35 24.42 3.62 -6.01
N LEU A 36 23.91 3.62 -4.76
CA LEU A 36 23.43 2.40 -4.08
C LEU A 36 22.10 1.88 -4.63
N CYS A 37 21.26 2.78 -5.16
CA CYS A 37 19.94 2.50 -5.72
C CYS A 37 19.93 2.19 -7.22
N HIS A 38 21.04 2.42 -7.95
CA HIS A 38 21.17 2.12 -9.38
C HIS A 38 21.26 0.61 -9.66
N GLY A 39 21.48 -0.20 -8.63
CA GLY A 39 21.43 -1.65 -8.67
C GLY A 39 20.10 -2.22 -8.15
N ASN A 40 18.98 -1.75 -8.71
CA ASN A 40 17.69 -2.45 -8.67
C ASN A 40 16.96 -2.37 -7.31
N LEU A 41 16.41 -1.19 -6.97
CA LEU A 41 15.39 -0.99 -5.92
C LEU A 41 14.27 -2.04 -5.96
N TYR A 42 13.92 -2.49 -7.17
CA TYR A 42 12.96 -3.57 -7.37
C TYR A 42 13.46 -4.90 -6.81
N VAL A 43 14.76 -5.22 -6.89
CA VAL A 43 15.35 -6.44 -6.31
C VAL A 43 15.41 -6.35 -4.79
N ILE A 44 15.86 -5.23 -4.23
CA ILE A 44 15.82 -5.00 -2.77
C ILE A 44 14.37 -5.11 -2.26
N GLY A 45 13.43 -4.44 -2.94
CA GLY A 45 12.01 -4.53 -2.63
C GLY A 45 11.46 -5.95 -2.75
N ARG A 46 11.84 -6.70 -3.79
CA ARG A 46 11.41 -8.08 -3.99
C ARG A 46 11.99 -9.02 -2.94
N ILE A 47 13.24 -8.83 -2.52
CA ILE A 47 13.87 -9.62 -1.45
C ILE A 47 13.18 -9.35 -0.12
N TRP A 48 12.89 -8.09 0.21
CA TRP A 48 12.14 -7.75 1.41
C TRP A 48 10.70 -8.28 1.39
N ILE A 49 10.01 -8.15 0.26
CA ILE A 49 8.66 -8.72 0.07
C ILE A 49 8.70 -10.24 0.13
N GLN A 50 9.72 -10.90 -0.41
CA GLN A 50 9.90 -12.35 -0.35
C GLN A 50 10.23 -12.81 1.07
N ALA A 51 11.07 -12.08 1.80
CA ALA A 51 11.37 -12.36 3.21
C ALA A 51 10.11 -12.18 4.08
N LEU A 52 9.34 -11.11 3.87
CA LEU A 52 8.04 -10.90 4.52
C LEU A 52 7.03 -11.99 4.16
N LYS A 53 6.91 -12.36 2.87
CA LYS A 53 6.03 -13.46 2.44
C LYS A 53 6.46 -14.79 3.05
N MET A 54 7.75 -15.09 3.10
CA MET A 54 8.27 -16.33 3.68
C MET A 54 8.05 -16.37 5.20
N ALA A 55 8.23 -15.25 5.90
CA ALA A 55 8.00 -15.13 7.34
C ALA A 55 6.51 -15.12 7.74
N LEU A 56 5.63 -14.54 6.92
CA LEU A 56 4.21 -14.37 7.22
C LEU A 56 3.32 -15.49 6.69
N ILE A 57 3.65 -16.07 5.53
CA ILE A 57 2.77 -16.98 4.77
C ILE A 57 3.36 -18.40 4.66
N GLY A 58 4.67 -18.57 4.86
CA GLY A 58 5.36 -19.83 4.60
C GLY A 58 5.65 -20.00 3.09
N ALA A 59 6.72 -20.72 2.77
CA ALA A 59 7.09 -20.98 1.39
C ALA A 59 6.00 -21.82 0.70
N ASN A 60 5.49 -21.35 -0.44
CA ASN A 60 4.56 -22.02 -1.36
C ASN A 60 3.05 -21.87 -1.10
N LEU A 61 2.55 -20.64 -1.13
CA LEU A 61 1.17 -20.40 -1.58
C LEU A 61 1.17 -19.40 -2.73
N SER A 62 1.20 -19.92 -3.95
CA SER A 62 0.82 -19.18 -5.15
C SER A 62 -0.68 -18.89 -5.08
N LEU A 63 -1.06 -17.76 -4.46
CA LEU A 63 -2.45 -17.31 -4.33
C LEU A 63 -3.11 -16.97 -5.68
N PHE A 64 -2.33 -16.93 -6.77
CA PHE A 64 -2.80 -16.65 -8.11
C PHE A 64 -2.68 -17.93 -8.96
N PRO A 65 -3.79 -18.49 -9.46
CA PRO A 65 -3.72 -19.59 -10.40
C PRO A 65 -3.02 -19.11 -11.67
N VAL A 66 -1.92 -19.77 -12.03
CA VAL A 66 -1.26 -19.55 -13.32
C VAL A 66 -2.15 -20.21 -14.37
N VAL A 67 -2.93 -19.39 -15.09
CA VAL A 67 -3.73 -19.83 -16.22
C VAL A 67 -2.80 -19.92 -17.43
N HIS A 68 -2.49 -21.14 -17.87
CA HIS A 68 -1.85 -21.35 -19.16
C HIS A 68 -2.89 -21.11 -20.26
N ALA A 69 -2.62 -20.16 -21.16
CA ALA A 69 -3.47 -19.91 -22.31
C ALA A 69 -3.52 -21.14 -23.22
N ALA A 70 -4.73 -21.53 -23.65
CA ALA A 70 -4.91 -22.57 -24.65
C ALA A 70 -4.21 -22.15 -25.96
N LYS A 71 -3.56 -23.10 -26.63
CA LYS A 71 -2.97 -22.87 -27.95
C LYS A 71 -4.10 -22.44 -28.91
N PRO A 72 -3.92 -21.39 -29.73
CA PRO A 72 -4.92 -20.99 -30.70
C PRO A 72 -5.11 -22.09 -31.75
N ASP A 73 -6.37 -22.36 -32.10
CA ASP A 73 -6.72 -23.32 -33.15
C ASP A 73 -6.14 -22.89 -34.50
N GLU A 74 -5.70 -23.87 -35.29
CA GLU A 74 -5.17 -23.63 -36.63
C GLU A 74 -6.23 -22.94 -37.50
N PRO A 75 -5.85 -21.90 -38.27
CA PRO A 75 -6.81 -21.12 -39.03
C PRO A 75 -7.51 -22.01 -40.08
N PRO A 76 -8.83 -21.86 -40.28
CA PRO A 76 -9.58 -22.67 -41.23
C PRO A 76 -9.01 -22.49 -42.64
N GLN A 77 -8.73 -23.61 -43.32
CA GLN A 77 -8.23 -23.60 -44.69
C GLN A 77 -9.26 -22.92 -45.60
N LYS A 78 -8.77 -22.02 -46.46
CA LYS A 78 -9.61 -21.31 -47.44
C LYS A 78 -10.37 -22.31 -48.30
N PRO A 79 -11.67 -22.06 -48.57
CA PRO A 79 -12.42 -22.90 -49.50
C PRO A 79 -11.78 -22.87 -50.90
N PRO A 80 -11.91 -23.96 -51.67
CA PRO A 80 -11.35 -24.06 -53.01
C PRO A 80 -11.88 -22.96 -53.94
N LYS A 81 -11.05 -22.55 -54.91
CA LYS A 81 -11.39 -21.49 -55.88
C LYS A 81 -12.66 -21.88 -56.67
N MET A 82 -13.71 -21.06 -56.54
CA MET A 82 -14.96 -21.20 -57.29
C MET A 82 -14.74 -21.01 -58.80
N LYS A 83 -15.54 -21.68 -59.63
CA LYS A 83 -15.53 -21.46 -61.09
C LYS A 83 -16.32 -20.19 -61.41
N TYR A 84 -15.97 -19.54 -62.53
CA TYR A 84 -16.60 -18.27 -62.92
C TYR A 84 -18.12 -18.37 -63.16
N LYS A 85 -18.62 -19.59 -63.43
CA LYS A 85 -20.03 -19.88 -63.66
C LYS A 85 -20.87 -19.93 -62.38
N ASP A 86 -20.22 -20.10 -61.23
CA ASP A 86 -20.89 -20.10 -59.92
C ASP A 86 -21.02 -18.66 -59.37
N LEU A 87 -20.52 -17.66 -60.11
CA LEU A 87 -20.76 -16.27 -59.75
C LEU A 87 -22.22 -15.90 -60.05
N PRO A 88 -22.91 -15.23 -59.12
CA PRO A 88 -24.32 -14.86 -59.23
C PRO A 88 -24.61 -13.84 -60.35
N ILE A 89 -23.61 -13.46 -61.14
CA ILE A 89 -23.74 -12.64 -62.35
C ILE A 89 -24.34 -13.49 -63.50
N TYR A 90 -24.19 -14.82 -63.45
CA TYR A 90 -24.69 -15.74 -64.48
C TYR A 90 -26.08 -16.33 -64.19
N GLU A 91 -26.75 -15.93 -63.10
CA GLU A 91 -28.20 -16.18 -62.91
C GLU A 91 -29.03 -15.15 -63.71
N SER A 92 -29.18 -15.36 -65.02
CA SER A 92 -30.25 -14.72 -65.81
C SER A 92 -31.55 -15.52 -65.68
N PRO A 93 -32.79 -14.99 -65.86
CA PRO A 93 -33.25 -13.65 -66.18
C PRO A 93 -34.38 -13.17 -65.23
N HIS A 94 -34.31 -13.48 -63.93
CA HIS A 94 -35.34 -13.11 -62.94
C HIS A 94 -35.25 -11.66 -62.44
N TYR A 95 -34.70 -10.74 -63.25
CA TYR A 95 -34.97 -9.31 -63.11
C TYR A 95 -36.43 -9.00 -63.52
N GLU A 96 -37.39 -9.83 -63.10
CA GLU A 96 -38.72 -9.34 -62.83
C GLU A 96 -38.53 -8.30 -61.74
N TYR A 97 -38.60 -7.04 -62.16
CA TYR A 97 -38.83 -5.94 -61.24
C TYR A 97 -40.00 -6.38 -60.37
N LYS A 98 -39.70 -6.70 -59.11
CA LYS A 98 -40.71 -7.09 -58.15
C LYS A 98 -41.40 -5.80 -57.74
N ASP A 99 -42.19 -5.23 -58.64
CA ASP A 99 -42.95 -4.01 -58.42
C ASP A 99 -43.84 -4.17 -57.20
N TYR A 100 -44.34 -5.39 -56.96
CA TYR A 100 -45.05 -5.76 -55.75
C TYR A 100 -44.22 -5.66 -54.45
N VAL A 101 -42.89 -5.75 -54.50
CA VAL A 101 -41.98 -5.52 -53.37
C VAL A 101 -41.73 -4.03 -53.17
N GLU A 102 -41.66 -3.24 -54.25
CA GLU A 102 -41.58 -1.77 -54.17
C GLU A 102 -42.89 -1.16 -53.68
N ASP A 103 -44.03 -1.63 -54.17
CA ASP A 103 -45.37 -1.22 -53.75
C ASP A 103 -45.65 -1.62 -52.30
N LYS A 104 -45.17 -2.78 -51.88
CA LYS A 104 -45.16 -3.17 -50.47
C LYS A 104 -44.35 -2.19 -49.62
N LYS A 105 -43.16 -1.77 -50.06
CA LYS A 105 -42.33 -0.77 -49.36
C LYS A 105 -42.98 0.63 -49.32
N LYS A 106 -43.92 0.95 -50.21
CA LYS A 106 -44.70 2.21 -50.17
C LYS A 106 -45.73 2.25 -49.03
N CYS A 107 -46.07 1.10 -48.42
CA CYS A 107 -46.97 1.08 -47.27
C CYS A 107 -46.24 1.57 -46.00
N PRO A 108 -46.76 2.58 -45.27
CA PRO A 108 -46.12 3.14 -44.08
C PRO A 108 -45.97 2.13 -42.92
N ASN A 109 -46.68 1.00 -42.99
CA ASN A 109 -46.63 -0.08 -42.00
C ASN A 109 -45.97 -1.37 -42.52
N TYR A 110 -45.28 -1.36 -43.66
CA TYR A 110 -44.74 -2.60 -44.26
C TYR A 110 -43.65 -3.27 -43.41
N ASP A 111 -42.77 -2.46 -42.82
CA ASP A 111 -41.62 -2.96 -42.04
C ASP A 111 -41.94 -3.19 -40.56
N VAL A 112 -43.11 -2.73 -40.09
CA VAL A 112 -43.50 -2.92 -38.68
C VAL A 112 -44.12 -4.29 -38.49
N LYS A 113 -43.25 -5.25 -38.15
CA LYS A 113 -43.66 -6.56 -37.62
C LYS A 113 -44.68 -6.34 -36.49
N LEU A 114 -45.94 -6.76 -36.68
CA LEU A 114 -47.04 -6.58 -35.71
C LEU A 114 -46.66 -7.03 -34.30
N LEU A 115 -45.92 -8.14 -34.22
CA LEU A 115 -45.39 -8.69 -32.99
C LEU A 115 -44.43 -7.72 -32.30
N HIS A 116 -43.56 -7.05 -33.07
CA HIS A 116 -42.63 -6.05 -32.57
C HIS A 116 -43.37 -4.82 -32.03
N ARG A 117 -44.40 -4.34 -32.72
CA ARG A 117 -45.20 -3.19 -32.26
C ARG A 117 -45.92 -3.45 -30.93
N TYR A 118 -46.38 -4.68 -30.69
CA TYR A 118 -47.02 -5.07 -29.43
C TYR A 118 -46.01 -5.38 -28.31
N LEU A 119 -44.90 -6.07 -28.62
CA LEU A 119 -43.91 -6.48 -27.62
C LEU A 119 -42.97 -5.35 -27.21
N TYR A 120 -42.60 -4.47 -28.14
CA TYR A 120 -41.68 -3.36 -27.89
C TYR A 120 -42.04 -2.50 -26.68
N PRO A 121 -43.29 -2.01 -26.50
CA PRO A 121 -43.64 -1.23 -25.32
C PRO A 121 -43.55 -2.05 -24.03
N LYS A 122 -43.93 -3.34 -24.04
CA LYS A 122 -43.82 -4.21 -22.86
C LYS A 122 -42.37 -4.43 -22.45
N VAL A 123 -41.49 -4.76 -23.40
CA VAL A 123 -40.05 -4.97 -23.15
C VAL A 123 -39.38 -3.67 -22.73
N LYS A 124 -39.75 -2.54 -23.34
CA LYS A 124 -39.25 -1.21 -22.97
C LYS A 124 -39.64 -0.83 -21.54
N ASN A 125 -40.88 -1.09 -21.13
CA ASN A 125 -41.35 -0.81 -19.77
C ASN A 125 -40.65 -1.71 -18.75
N TYR A 126 -40.48 -3.00 -19.07
CA TYR A 126 -39.75 -3.92 -18.20
C TYR A 126 -38.27 -3.52 -18.05
N ARG A 127 -37.62 -3.12 -19.14
CA ARG A 127 -36.23 -2.65 -19.12
C ARG A 127 -36.08 -1.36 -18.30
N LYS A 128 -37.02 -0.41 -18.44
CA LYS A 128 -37.04 0.80 -17.62
C LYS A 128 -37.19 0.47 -16.14
N SER A 129 -38.20 -0.34 -15.79
CA SER A 129 -38.41 -0.78 -14.40
C SER A 129 -37.18 -1.47 -13.81
N TRP A 130 -36.46 -2.28 -14.58
CA TRP A 130 -35.21 -2.89 -14.10
C TRP A 130 -34.09 -1.88 -13.85
N VAL A 131 -33.93 -0.90 -14.74
CA VAL A 131 -32.93 0.16 -14.58
C VAL A 131 -33.27 1.03 -13.37
N ASP A 132 -34.55 1.40 -13.22
CA ASP A 132 -35.04 2.22 -12.10
C ASP A 132 -34.85 1.49 -10.76
N SER A 133 -35.20 0.20 -10.68
CA SER A 133 -34.98 -0.62 -9.47
C SER A 133 -33.50 -0.76 -9.08
N ILE A 134 -32.60 -0.84 -10.07
CA ILE A 134 -31.14 -0.88 -9.80
C ILE A 134 -30.66 0.48 -9.28
N GLU A 135 -31.19 1.58 -9.81
CA GLU A 135 -30.85 2.92 -9.37
C GLU A 135 -31.34 3.19 -7.95
N ASP A 136 -32.56 2.77 -7.62
CA ASP A 136 -33.13 2.92 -6.28
C ASP A 136 -32.38 2.05 -5.27
N PHE A 137 -32.06 0.80 -5.61
CA PHE A 137 -31.23 -0.04 -4.75
C PHE A 137 -29.84 0.56 -4.50
N LYS A 138 -29.26 1.24 -5.49
CA LYS A 138 -27.98 1.94 -5.32
C LYS A 138 -28.10 3.14 -4.39
N LYS A 139 -29.22 3.87 -4.44
CA LYS A 139 -29.51 4.98 -3.52
C LYS A 139 -29.68 4.45 -2.10
N ASP A 140 -30.50 3.42 -1.90
CA ASP A 140 -30.74 2.78 -0.60
C ASP A 140 -29.44 2.22 -0.01
N ALA A 141 -28.63 1.52 -0.80
CA ALA A 141 -27.32 1.02 -0.37
C ALA A 141 -26.36 2.17 -0.03
N GLY A 142 -26.44 3.29 -0.76
CA GLY A 142 -25.68 4.49 -0.49
C GLY A 142 -26.08 5.16 0.83
N GLU A 143 -27.37 5.24 1.11
CA GLU A 143 -27.92 5.79 2.36
C GLU A 143 -27.63 4.88 3.55
N LEU A 144 -27.88 3.58 3.44
CA LEU A 144 -27.53 2.60 4.45
C LEU A 144 -26.04 2.64 4.80
N LYS A 145 -25.16 2.79 3.79
CA LYS A 145 -23.72 2.94 4.00
C LYS A 145 -23.40 4.23 4.76
N ARG A 146 -24.05 5.35 4.43
CA ARG A 146 -23.83 6.63 5.13
C ARG A 146 -24.31 6.55 6.58
N ASP A 147 -25.46 5.96 6.82
CA ASP A 147 -26.02 5.81 8.16
C ASP A 147 -25.19 4.84 9.01
N ALA A 148 -24.81 3.69 8.46
CA ALA A 148 -23.89 2.77 9.12
C ALA A 148 -22.55 3.43 9.42
N CYS A 149 -21.99 4.20 8.48
CA CYS A 149 -20.76 4.95 8.68
C CYS A 149 -20.93 6.00 9.80
N ALA A 150 -22.03 6.73 9.83
CA ALA A 150 -22.31 7.73 10.86
C ALA A 150 -22.43 7.09 12.25
N VAL A 151 -23.14 5.96 12.37
CA VAL A 151 -23.28 5.22 13.63
C VAL A 151 -21.93 4.67 14.10
N ILE A 152 -21.16 4.05 13.20
CA ILE A 152 -19.82 3.53 13.51
C ILE A 152 -18.88 4.66 13.94
N CYS A 153 -18.90 5.80 13.26
CA CYS A 153 -18.08 6.97 13.62
C CYS A 153 -18.45 7.51 15.01
N LYS A 154 -19.75 7.64 15.31
CA LYS A 154 -20.22 8.06 16.65
C LYS A 154 -19.78 7.09 17.74
N LYS A 155 -20.01 5.78 17.54
CA LYS A 155 -19.63 4.74 18.51
C LYS A 155 -18.12 4.60 18.67
N ARG A 156 -17.34 4.78 17.61
CA ARG A 156 -15.89 4.84 17.67
C ARG A 156 -15.41 6.03 18.50
N ALA A 157 -16.01 7.21 18.33
CA ALA A 157 -15.65 8.40 19.10
C ALA A 157 -15.98 8.25 20.59
N GLU A 158 -17.18 7.73 20.91
CA GLU A 158 -17.58 7.39 22.29
C GLU A 158 -16.61 6.38 22.92
N PHE A 159 -16.28 5.31 22.19
CA PHE A 159 -15.34 4.28 22.64
C PHE A 159 -13.94 4.85 22.87
N MET A 160 -13.41 5.64 21.92
CA MET A 160 -12.10 6.28 22.10
C MET A 160 -12.09 7.23 23.30
N LYS A 161 -13.18 7.96 23.55
CA LYS A 161 -13.29 8.85 24.71
C LYS A 161 -13.27 8.05 26.02
N ALA A 162 -14.05 6.97 26.10
CA ALA A 162 -14.10 6.09 27.27
C ALA A 162 -12.74 5.41 27.56
N MET A 163 -12.06 4.96 26.51
CA MET A 163 -10.76 4.27 26.59
C MET A 163 -9.59 5.22 26.85
N ARG A 164 -9.78 6.54 26.68
CA ARG A 164 -8.76 7.57 26.99
C ARG A 164 -9.05 8.34 28.28
N ALA A 165 -10.18 8.08 28.95
CA ALA A 165 -10.53 8.68 30.25
C ALA A 165 -9.67 8.10 31.39
N PRO A 166 -8.91 8.91 32.15
CA PRO A 166 -7.86 8.47 33.08
C PRO A 166 -8.35 7.56 34.21
N GLU A 167 -9.66 7.55 34.47
CA GLU A 167 -10.30 6.73 35.49
C GLU A 167 -10.32 5.23 35.15
N ASN A 168 -10.21 4.87 33.86
CA ASN A 168 -10.37 3.49 33.37
C ASN A 168 -9.02 2.76 33.15
N CYS A 169 -8.01 3.00 33.98
CA CYS A 169 -6.66 2.42 33.78
C CYS A 169 -6.65 0.87 33.74
N THR A 170 -7.41 0.22 34.62
CA THR A 170 -7.52 -1.26 34.68
C THR A 170 -8.15 -1.84 33.42
N LEU A 171 -9.23 -1.22 32.94
CA LEU A 171 -9.94 -1.63 31.73
C LEU A 171 -9.02 -1.52 30.50
N ARG A 172 -8.25 -0.44 30.39
CA ARG A 172 -7.29 -0.25 29.28
C ARG A 172 -6.22 -1.34 29.24
N GLN A 173 -5.64 -1.69 30.40
CA GLN A 173 -4.65 -2.76 30.48
C GLN A 173 -5.26 -4.10 30.08
N ALA A 174 -6.48 -4.39 30.52
CA ALA A 174 -7.21 -5.59 30.12
C ALA A 174 -7.42 -5.65 28.60
N VAL A 175 -7.75 -4.53 27.95
CA VAL A 175 -7.88 -4.48 26.48
C VAL A 175 -6.56 -4.71 25.77
N VAL A 176 -5.44 -4.20 26.30
CA VAL A 176 -4.11 -4.46 25.71
C VAL A 176 -3.74 -5.95 25.79
N VAL A 177 -3.96 -6.57 26.94
CA VAL A 177 -3.75 -8.01 27.14
C VAL A 177 -4.66 -8.83 26.23
N ALA A 178 -5.93 -8.43 26.11
CA ALA A 178 -6.87 -9.06 25.18
C ALA A 178 -6.44 -8.90 23.71
N GLY A 179 -5.87 -7.74 23.34
CA GLY A 179 -5.27 -7.49 22.03
C GLY A 179 -4.09 -8.42 21.74
N ALA A 180 -3.22 -8.62 22.73
CA ALA A 180 -2.11 -9.57 22.62
C ALA A 180 -2.61 -11.01 22.45
N ALA A 181 -3.60 -11.42 23.26
CA ALA A 181 -4.21 -12.75 23.19
C ALA A 181 -4.91 -13.00 21.85
N THR A 182 -5.66 -12.02 21.33
CA THR A 182 -6.31 -12.15 20.02
C THR A 182 -5.29 -12.25 18.88
N GLY A 183 -4.21 -11.47 18.93
CA GLY A 183 -3.08 -11.59 18.01
C GLY A 183 -2.43 -12.98 18.08
N TYR A 184 -2.22 -13.52 19.28
CA TYR A 184 -1.69 -14.86 19.47
C TYR A 184 -2.60 -15.95 18.88
N CYS A 185 -3.92 -15.86 19.11
CA CYS A 185 -4.90 -16.79 18.56
C CYS A 185 -4.99 -16.73 17.03
N MET A 186 -4.92 -15.53 16.43
CA MET A 186 -4.87 -15.37 14.97
C MET A 186 -3.64 -16.04 14.33
N ALA A 187 -2.57 -16.25 15.10
CA ALA A 187 -1.38 -16.97 14.67
C ALA A 187 -1.41 -18.48 15.02
N GLY A 188 -2.57 -19.05 15.35
CA GLY A 188 -2.74 -20.38 15.95
C GLY A 188 -1.96 -21.54 15.29
N ARG A 189 -1.88 -21.58 13.96
CA ARG A 189 -1.18 -22.63 13.18
C ARG A 189 0.25 -22.28 12.74
N LYS A 190 0.77 -21.11 13.10
CA LYS A 190 2.11 -20.65 12.68
C LYS A 190 3.14 -20.92 13.78
N GLY A 191 4.43 -20.85 13.42
CA GLY A 191 5.53 -21.09 14.37
C GLY A 191 5.57 -20.09 15.53
N ILE A 192 6.32 -20.42 16.58
CA ILE A 192 6.55 -19.57 17.77
C ILE A 192 6.93 -18.11 17.41
N PRO A 193 7.87 -17.83 16.47
CA PRO A 193 8.23 -16.44 16.16
C PRO A 193 7.07 -15.66 15.53
N THR A 194 6.26 -16.32 14.71
CA THR A 194 5.08 -15.69 14.11
C THR A 194 4.03 -15.39 15.17
N LYS A 195 3.83 -16.29 16.15
CA LYS A 195 2.92 -16.02 17.28
C LYS A 195 3.37 -14.82 18.10
N ALA A 196 4.66 -14.69 18.38
CA ALA A 196 5.21 -13.54 19.09
C ALA A 196 5.00 -12.22 18.32
N PHE A 197 5.21 -12.24 16.99
CA PHE A 197 4.99 -11.06 16.14
C PHE A 197 3.52 -10.62 16.08
N TYR A 198 2.58 -11.56 15.92
CA TYR A 198 1.16 -11.19 15.86
C TYR A 198 0.62 -10.76 17.23
N SER A 199 1.09 -11.38 18.31
CA SER A 199 0.79 -10.94 19.67
C SER A 199 1.29 -9.53 19.94
N SER A 200 2.54 -9.21 19.56
CA SER A 200 3.07 -7.85 19.70
C SER A 200 2.33 -6.84 18.83
N LEU A 201 1.92 -7.21 17.62
CA LEU A 201 1.10 -6.36 16.75
C LEU A 201 -0.27 -6.05 17.36
N GLY A 202 -0.92 -7.07 17.94
CA GLY A 202 -2.20 -6.92 18.63
C GLY A 202 -2.10 -6.05 19.90
N ALA A 203 -1.04 -6.26 20.69
CA ALA A 203 -0.74 -5.45 21.87
C ALA A 203 -0.43 -3.99 21.48
N LEU A 204 0.31 -3.76 20.41
CA LEU A 204 0.65 -2.41 19.93
C LEU A 204 -0.60 -1.71 19.39
N ALA A 205 -1.44 -2.38 18.59
CA ALA A 205 -2.66 -1.78 18.05
C ALA A 205 -3.64 -1.35 19.15
N THR A 206 -3.84 -2.21 20.15
CA THR A 206 -4.69 -1.91 21.30
C THR A 206 -4.03 -0.92 22.27
N GLY A 207 -2.71 -0.99 22.44
CA GLY A 207 -1.90 -0.06 23.21
C GLY A 207 -1.96 1.36 22.65
N ALA A 208 -1.79 1.54 21.34
CA ALA A 208 -1.87 2.83 20.68
C ALA A 208 -3.27 3.48 20.80
N LEU A 209 -4.32 2.66 20.92
CA LEU A 209 -5.68 3.13 21.14
C LEU A 209 -5.90 3.58 22.58
N CYS A 210 -5.42 2.81 23.57
CA CYS A 210 -5.64 3.05 25.00
C CYS A 210 -4.65 4.03 25.64
N PHE A 211 -3.38 3.98 25.22
CA PHE A 211 -2.23 4.69 25.78
C PHE A 211 -1.39 5.31 24.64
N PRO A 212 -1.89 6.36 23.96
CA PRO A 212 -1.23 6.89 22.77
C PRO A 212 0.15 7.50 23.05
N LYS A 213 0.33 8.17 24.20
CA LYS A 213 1.62 8.81 24.55
C LYS A 213 2.69 7.76 24.87
N GLU A 214 2.39 6.87 25.82
CA GLU A 214 3.30 5.79 26.23
C GLU A 214 3.64 4.87 25.05
N THR A 215 2.66 4.52 24.22
CA THR A 215 2.90 3.65 23.06
C THR A 215 3.74 4.34 22.00
N ASP A 216 3.55 5.65 21.75
CA ASP A 216 4.37 6.42 20.81
C ASP A 216 5.84 6.51 21.28
N GLU A 217 6.05 6.74 22.58
CA GLU A 217 7.40 6.75 23.18
C GLU A 217 8.10 5.39 23.05
N ILE A 218 7.40 4.31 23.42
CA ILE A 218 7.93 2.94 23.31
C ILE A 218 8.22 2.59 21.85
N PHE A 219 7.31 2.94 20.93
CA PHE A 219 7.49 2.66 19.50
C PHE A 219 8.67 3.44 18.91
N ARG A 220 8.82 4.72 19.26
CA ARG A 220 9.97 5.55 18.86
C ARG A 220 11.29 5.01 19.41
N LEU A 221 11.33 4.60 20.67
CA LEU A 221 12.53 3.99 21.25
C LEU A 221 12.86 2.64 20.60
N ALA A 222 11.85 1.80 20.39
CA ALA A 222 12.02 0.49 19.76
C ALA A 222 12.51 0.64 18.32
N SER A 223 11.87 1.49 17.51
CA SER A 223 12.28 1.76 16.13
C SER A 223 13.70 2.32 16.04
N TYR A 224 14.08 3.24 16.94
CA TYR A 224 15.45 3.76 17.01
C TYR A 224 16.48 2.67 17.34
N LYS A 225 16.19 1.80 18.32
CA LYS A 225 17.08 0.69 18.69
C LYS A 225 17.19 -0.35 17.56
N ILE A 226 16.07 -0.68 16.93
CA ILE A 226 16.02 -1.59 15.77
C ILE A 226 16.84 -1.01 14.62
N ALA A 227 16.69 0.27 14.33
CA ALA A 227 17.48 0.96 13.30
C ALA A 227 18.98 0.93 13.62
N LYS A 228 19.38 1.17 14.88
CA LYS A 228 20.79 1.03 15.30
C LYS A 228 21.31 -0.39 15.08
N VAL A 229 20.57 -1.42 15.49
CA VAL A 229 20.99 -2.82 15.30
C VAL A 229 21.07 -3.18 13.82
N ALA A 230 20.08 -2.75 13.02
CA ALA A 230 20.08 -2.97 11.58
C ALA A 230 21.28 -2.28 10.90
N LEU A 231 21.62 -1.06 11.31
CA LEU A 231 22.81 -0.35 10.84
C LEU A 231 24.10 -1.04 11.28
N LEU A 232 24.19 -1.55 12.51
CA LEU A 232 25.37 -2.31 12.95
C LEU A 232 25.57 -3.58 12.11
N ILE A 233 24.49 -4.30 11.80
CA ILE A 233 24.53 -5.47 10.91
C ILE A 233 24.97 -5.04 9.51
N PHE A 234 24.37 -3.98 8.98
CA PHE A 234 24.70 -3.45 7.65
C PHE A 234 26.15 -2.99 7.56
N ASN A 235 26.63 -2.21 8.53
CA ASN A 235 28.02 -1.75 8.65
C ASN A 235 28.99 -2.93 8.69
N LYS A 236 28.65 -3.99 9.45
CA LYS A 236 29.46 -5.22 9.53
C LYS A 236 29.47 -6.01 8.21
N THR A 237 28.33 -6.08 7.51
CA THR A 237 28.19 -6.82 6.25
C THR A 237 28.80 -6.06 5.06
N CYS A 238 28.69 -4.73 5.02
CA CYS A 238 29.11 -3.89 3.90
C CYS A 238 30.42 -3.12 4.14
N ARG A 239 31.07 -3.28 5.31
CA ARG A 239 32.29 -2.55 5.73
C ARG A 239 32.16 -1.03 5.59
N GLN A 240 31.01 -0.49 5.96
CA GLN A 240 30.74 0.96 6.01
C GLN A 240 30.55 1.39 7.46
N ASN A 241 30.78 2.68 7.76
CA ASN A 241 30.62 3.25 9.10
C ASN A 241 29.50 4.31 9.10
N ILE A 242 28.27 3.86 8.92
CA ILE A 242 27.10 4.75 8.98
C ILE A 242 26.63 4.83 10.43
N PHE A 243 26.62 6.03 11.00
CA PHE A 243 26.13 6.28 12.35
C PHE A 243 24.76 6.98 12.31
N LEU A 244 23.84 6.51 13.15
CA LEU A 244 22.54 7.15 13.32
C LEU A 244 22.69 8.32 14.30
N ARG A 245 22.24 9.52 13.91
CA ARG A 245 22.24 10.70 14.79
C ARG A 245 21.55 10.38 16.12
N GLU A 246 22.08 10.93 17.21
CA GLU A 246 21.46 10.80 18.51
C GLU A 246 20.05 11.42 18.54
N ARG A 247 19.14 10.75 19.26
CA ARG A 247 17.75 11.19 19.39
C ARG A 247 17.74 12.59 20.01
N VAL A 248 17.21 13.58 19.29
CA VAL A 248 16.88 14.88 19.89
C VAL A 248 15.71 14.63 20.86
N PRO A 249 15.84 14.94 22.16
CA PRO A 249 14.76 14.76 23.12
C PRO A 249 13.52 15.57 22.71
N CYS A 250 12.33 15.06 23.01
CA CYS A 250 11.12 15.83 22.78
C CYS A 250 11.10 17.04 23.73
N ARG A 251 10.34 18.10 23.38
CA ARG A 251 10.21 19.30 24.24
C ARG A 251 9.77 18.96 25.67
N GLU A 252 9.00 17.88 25.84
CA GLU A 252 8.50 17.39 27.13
C GLU A 252 9.59 16.66 27.94
N ASP A 253 10.63 16.15 27.29
CA ASP A 253 11.78 15.46 27.93
C ASP A 253 12.91 16.44 28.31
N MET A 254 12.83 17.70 27.89
CA MET A 254 13.85 18.71 28.20
C MET A 254 13.61 19.29 29.60
N PRO A 255 14.67 19.47 30.42
CA PRO A 255 14.52 20.16 31.70
C PRO A 255 13.92 21.56 31.47
N PRO A 256 13.09 22.04 32.41
CA PRO A 256 12.50 23.37 32.29
C PRO A 256 13.63 24.40 32.10
N PRO A 257 13.42 25.43 31.25
CA PRO A 257 14.43 26.44 31.03
C PRO A 257 14.82 27.05 32.38
N PRO A 258 16.13 27.26 32.62
CA PRO A 258 16.57 27.87 33.86
C PRO A 258 15.84 29.21 34.06
N PRO A 259 15.50 29.58 35.32
CA PRO A 259 14.76 30.80 35.60
C PRO A 259 15.48 31.99 34.95
N GLU A 260 14.71 32.87 34.31
CA GLU A 260 15.27 34.07 33.69
C GLU A 260 16.09 34.84 34.71
N ARG A 261 17.34 35.15 34.35
CA ARG A 261 18.23 35.91 35.23
C ARG A 261 17.54 37.26 35.53
N PRO A 262 17.46 37.70 36.80
CA PRO A 262 16.84 38.96 37.17
C PRO A 262 17.36 40.11 36.30
N ALA A 263 16.49 41.05 35.93
CA ALA A 263 16.79 42.16 35.03
C ALA A 263 18.05 42.94 35.48
N ASP A 264 18.30 42.98 36.77
CA ASP A 264 19.42 43.67 37.43
C ASP A 264 20.80 43.07 37.14
N LYS A 265 20.86 41.84 36.59
CA LYS A 265 22.11 41.12 36.25
C LYS A 265 22.28 40.89 34.75
N LYS A 266 21.48 41.54 33.90
CA LYS A 266 21.74 41.58 32.45
C LYS A 266 22.83 42.62 32.20
N ASN A 267 24.05 42.14 32.00
CA ASN A 267 25.17 42.99 31.58
C ASN A 267 24.75 43.74 30.31
N GLN A 268 24.65 45.07 30.40
CA GLN A 268 24.37 45.90 29.24
C GLN A 268 25.57 45.78 28.30
N CYS A 269 25.35 45.29 27.08
CA CYS A 269 26.38 45.29 26.07
C CYS A 269 26.84 46.74 25.84
N PRO A 270 28.16 47.02 25.78
CA PRO A 270 28.62 48.36 25.48
C PRO A 270 28.10 48.79 24.10
N PRO A 271 27.71 50.06 23.93
CA PRO A 271 27.23 50.55 22.64
C PRO A 271 28.31 50.33 21.58
N LYS A 272 27.93 49.72 20.46
CA LYS A 272 28.81 49.57 19.29
C LYS A 272 29.22 50.98 18.85
N LYS A 273 30.53 51.22 18.81
CA LYS A 273 31.12 52.41 18.19
C LYS A 273 30.91 52.39 16.68
#